data_AF-A0A918XP53-F1
#
_entry.id   AF-A0A918XP53-F1
#
_cell.length_a   1.000
_cell.length_b   1.000
_cell.length_c   1.000
_cell.angle_alpha   90.00
_cell.angle_beta   90.00
_cell.angle_gamma   90.00
#
_symmetry.space_group_name_H-M   'P 1'
#
loop_
_entity.id
_entity.type
_entity.pdbx_description
1 polymer ?
#
loop_
_entity_poly.entity_id
_entity_poly.type
_entity_poly.pdbx_seq_one_letter_code
_entity_poly.pdbx_strand_id
1 'polypeptide(L)'
;MTEMNTAKAVESLTRTGFSEEQARAVVDVVSGVVDETAATKQDFAELKTTMHTEFAGLTRRFEALEGRFGALEGRFGTLERRFGSLEGQVGTLDVTIDAKVARLEASIANAKTQMVLYTGGIVAGVAAISKLFG
;
A
#
# COMPACT_ATOMS: atom_id res chain seq x y z
N MET A 1 36.36 27.13 9.57
CA MET A 1 37.79 26.74 9.59
C MET A 1 38.65 27.97 9.36
N THR A 2 39.59 28.20 10.26
CA THR A 2 40.58 29.29 10.16
C THR A 2 41.77 28.72 9.38
N GLU A 3 42.18 29.39 8.31
CA GLU A 3 43.34 28.97 7.52
C GLU A 3 44.61 29.00 8.37
N MET A 4 45.55 28.11 8.05
CA MET A 4 46.82 28.02 8.77
C MET A 4 47.60 29.33 8.60
N ASN A 5 47.92 29.99 9.71
CA ASN A 5 48.75 31.19 9.68
C ASN A 5 50.23 30.79 9.56
N THR A 6 50.71 30.68 8.33
CA THR A 6 52.08 30.27 7.99
C THR A 6 53.13 31.20 8.60
N ALA A 7 52.88 32.51 8.64
CA ALA A 7 53.79 33.49 9.24
C ALA A 7 53.99 33.24 10.75
N LYS A 8 52.89 33.01 11.48
CA LYS A 8 52.95 32.68 12.91
C LYS A 8 53.57 31.31 13.18
N ALA A 9 53.42 30.36 12.26
CA ALA A 9 54.06 29.05 12.32
C ALA A 9 55.58 29.15 12.15
N VAL A 10 56.06 29.94 11.17
CA VAL A 10 57.50 30.20 10.96
C VAL A 10 58.10 30.89 12.19
N GLU A 11 57.44 31.93 12.72
CA GLU A 11 57.89 32.64 13.94
C GLU A 11 57.99 31.72 15.16
N SER A 12 57.07 30.77 15.30
CA SER A 12 57.09 29.81 16.39
C SER A 12 58.27 28.84 16.28
N LEU A 13 58.59 28.38 15.07
CA LEU A 13 59.70 27.46 14.82
C LEU A 13 61.06 28.15 15.00
N THR A 14 61.22 29.38 14.52
CA THR A 14 62.47 30.13 14.74
C THR A 14 62.73 30.36 16.23
N ARG A 15 61.69 30.63 17.02
CA ARG A 15 61.78 30.75 18.48
C ARG A 15 62.22 29.45 19.17
N THR A 16 62.01 28.29 18.56
CA THR A 16 62.45 26.99 19.08
C THR A 16 63.87 26.59 18.65
N GLY A 17 64.58 27.46 17.94
CA GLY A 17 65.98 27.24 17.56
C GLY A 17 66.19 26.75 16.12
N PHE A 18 65.14 26.66 15.31
CA PHE A 18 65.29 26.44 13.86
C PHE A 18 65.83 27.72 13.19
N SER A 19 66.68 27.58 12.17
CA SER A 19 67.00 28.71 11.31
C SER A 19 65.76 29.13 10.51
N GLU A 20 65.74 30.37 10.00
CA GLU A 20 64.60 30.85 9.21
C GLU A 20 64.37 30.02 7.94
N GLU A 21 65.44 29.56 7.28
CA GLU A 21 65.36 28.63 6.14
C GLU A 21 64.73 27.28 6.55
N GLN A 22 65.14 26.71 7.69
CA GLN A 22 64.58 25.46 8.18
C GLN A 22 63.10 25.61 8.57
N ALA A 23 62.73 26.70 9.24
CA ALA A 23 61.35 26.98 9.63
C ALA A 23 60.44 27.14 8.40
N ARG A 24 60.91 27.83 7.36
CA ARG A 24 60.17 27.97 6.09
C ARG A 24 60.02 26.63 5.38
N ALA A 25 61.06 25.82 5.30
CA ALA A 25 61.00 24.50 4.67
C ALA A 25 60.00 23.56 5.37
N VAL A 26 59.96 23.57 6.71
CA VAL A 26 58.98 22.79 7.48
C VAL A 26 57.55 23.30 7.25
N VAL A 27 57.33 24.61 7.30
CA VAL A 27 56.00 25.19 7.07
C VAL A 27 55.52 24.94 5.65
N ASP A 28 56.40 24.97 4.65
CA ASP A 28 56.08 24.68 3.25
C ASP A 28 55.60 23.24 3.07
N VAL A 29 56.35 22.26 3.62
CA VAL A 29 55.96 20.84 3.61
C VAL A 29 54.63 20.62 4.32
N VAL A 30 54.45 21.22 5.51
CA VAL A 30 53.20 21.08 6.27
C VAL A 30 52.02 21.77 5.57
N SER A 31 52.24 22.92 4.92
CA SER A 31 51.21 23.61 4.15
C SER A 31 50.77 22.77 2.95
N GLY A 32 51.73 22.20 2.21
CA GLY A 32 51.43 21.29 1.10
C GLY A 32 50.61 20.07 1.54
N VAL A 33 50.99 19.43 2.65
CA VAL A 33 50.23 18.27 3.19
C VAL A 33 48.84 18.67 3.69
N VAL A 34 48.71 19.83 4.34
CA VAL A 34 47.42 20.34 4.81
C VAL A 34 46.51 20.69 3.64
N ASP A 35 47.02 21.31 2.58
CA ASP A 35 46.23 21.66 1.40
C ASP A 35 45.76 20.41 0.63
N GLU A 36 46.56 19.33 0.62
CA GLU A 36 46.21 18.08 -0.06
C GLU A 36 45.20 17.22 0.72
N THR A 37 45.16 17.34 2.06
CA THR A 37 44.34 16.47 2.92
C THR A 37 43.14 17.17 3.56
N ALA A 38 43.12 18.50 3.64
CA ALA A 38 42.03 19.23 4.25
C ALA A 38 40.89 19.48 3.25
N ALA A 39 39.68 19.09 3.63
CA ALA A 39 38.48 19.55 2.93
C ALA A 39 38.34 21.07 3.08
N THR A 40 38.16 21.76 1.95
CA THR A 40 38.03 23.21 1.91
C THR A 40 36.61 23.64 2.31
N LYS A 41 36.44 24.93 2.65
CA LYS A 41 35.10 25.50 2.87
C LYS A 41 34.20 25.36 1.64
N GLN A 42 34.81 25.36 0.45
CA GLN A 42 34.10 25.19 -0.81
C GLN A 42 33.55 23.77 -0.92
N ASP A 43 34.34 22.75 -0.59
CA ASP A 43 33.89 21.34 -0.59
C ASP A 43 32.72 21.14 0.38
N PHE A 44 32.78 21.76 1.56
CA PHE A 44 31.66 21.73 2.52
C PHE A 44 30.41 22.46 1.99
N ALA A 45 30.57 23.57 1.27
CA ALA A 45 29.45 24.30 0.67
C ALA A 45 28.81 23.50 -0.47
N GLU A 46 29.62 22.83 -1.29
CA GLU A 46 29.16 21.95 -2.35
C GLU A 46 28.44 20.74 -1.77
N LEU A 47 29.03 20.06 -0.77
CA LEU A 47 28.40 18.95 -0.06
C LEU A 47 27.04 19.36 0.54
N LYS A 48 26.98 20.52 1.21
CA LYS A 48 25.72 21.05 1.77
C LYS A 48 24.67 21.27 0.68
N THR A 49 25.08 21.80 -0.47
CA THR A 49 24.18 22.06 -1.60
C THR A 49 23.66 20.76 -2.21
N THR A 50 24.55 19.79 -2.41
CA THR A 50 24.20 18.44 -2.90
C THR A 50 23.24 17.76 -1.92
N MET A 51 23.55 17.76 -0.62
CA MET A 51 22.66 17.20 0.40
C MET A 51 21.28 17.85 0.39
N HIS A 52 21.21 19.19 0.35
CA HIS A 52 19.94 19.90 0.30
C HIS A 52 19.12 19.53 -0.94
N THR A 53 19.78 19.37 -2.09
CA THR A 53 19.14 18.98 -3.35
C THR A 53 18.58 17.55 -3.28
N GLU A 54 19.37 16.61 -2.76
CA GLU A 54 18.93 15.22 -2.56
C GLU A 54 17.76 15.13 -1.57
N PHE A 55 17.81 15.85 -0.44
CA PHE A 55 16.71 15.89 0.52
C PHE A 55 15.43 16.51 -0.07
N ALA A 56 15.55 17.57 -0.88
CA ALA A 56 14.41 18.12 -1.60
C ALA A 56 13.85 17.14 -2.64
N GLY A 57 14.72 16.34 -3.28
CA GLY A 57 14.31 15.24 -4.15
C GLY A 57 13.55 14.15 -3.40
N LEU A 58 14.04 13.75 -2.23
CA LEU A 58 13.41 12.76 -1.37
C LEU A 58 12.04 13.24 -0.85
N THR A 59 11.94 14.50 -0.42
CA THR A 59 10.68 15.11 0.04
C THR A 59 9.60 15.03 -1.03
N ARG A 60 9.92 15.43 -2.27
CA ARG A 60 8.98 15.33 -3.41
C ARG A 60 8.55 13.90 -3.71
N ARG A 61 9.46 12.92 -3.56
CA ARG A 61 9.12 11.50 -3.74
C ARG A 61 8.16 11.02 -2.64
N PHE A 62 8.33 11.47 -1.40
CA PHE A 62 7.42 11.15 -0.30
C PHE A 62 6.03 11.76 -0.50
N GLU A 63 5.94 13.04 -0.88
CA GLU A 63 4.66 13.68 -1.20
C GLU A 63 3.91 12.93 -2.33
N ALA A 64 4.64 12.50 -3.37
CA ALA A 64 4.07 11.70 -4.45
C ALA A 64 3.59 10.32 -3.96
N LEU A 65 4.29 9.69 -3.00
CA LEU A 65 3.85 8.44 -2.38
C LEU A 65 2.58 8.65 -1.54
N GLU A 66 2.52 9.70 -0.72
CA GLU A 66 1.33 10.05 0.06
C GLU A 66 0.10 10.23 -0.84
N GLY A 67 0.25 10.95 -1.96
CA GLY A 67 -0.83 11.09 -2.95
C GLY A 67 -1.29 9.74 -3.54
N ARG A 68 -0.35 8.83 -3.84
CA ARG A 68 -0.68 7.47 -4.32
C ARG A 68 -1.37 6.63 -3.26
N PHE A 69 -0.97 6.75 -2.00
CA PHE A 69 -1.63 6.06 -0.88
C PHE A 69 -3.04 6.58 -0.64
N GLY A 70 -3.26 7.90 -0.65
CA GLY A 70 -4.62 8.46 -0.54
C GLY A 70 -5.53 8.02 -1.69
N ALA A 71 -5.02 7.94 -2.92
CA ALA A 71 -5.77 7.40 -4.05
C ALA A 71 -6.10 5.90 -3.89
N LEU A 72 -5.20 5.13 -3.28
CA LEU A 72 -5.41 3.71 -3.00
C LEU A 72 -6.48 3.51 -1.91
N GLU A 73 -6.45 4.30 -0.83
CA GLU A 73 -7.48 4.31 0.21
C GLU A 73 -8.86 4.60 -0.38
N GLY A 74 -8.99 5.59 -1.26
CA GLY A 74 -10.25 5.89 -1.94
C GLY A 74 -10.78 4.74 -2.81
N ARG A 75 -9.87 4.01 -3.48
CA ARG A 75 -10.22 2.80 -4.24
C ARG A 75 -10.68 1.66 -3.33
N PHE A 76 -10.01 1.44 -2.20
CA PHE A 76 -10.40 0.43 -1.22
C PHE A 76 -11.77 0.74 -0.61
N GLY A 77 -12.02 1.97 -0.17
CA GLY A 77 -13.35 2.36 0.34
C GLY A 77 -14.47 2.23 -0.71
N THR A 78 -14.15 2.36 -1.99
CA THR A 78 -15.10 2.07 -3.08
C THR A 78 -15.34 0.58 -3.25
N LEU A 79 -14.30 -0.24 -3.10
CA LEU A 79 -14.38 -1.69 -3.19
C LEU A 79 -15.20 -2.27 -2.03
N GLU A 80 -14.98 -1.80 -0.81
CA GLU A 80 -15.75 -2.19 0.39
C GLU A 80 -17.25 -1.96 0.21
N ARG A 81 -17.65 -0.77 -0.27
CA ARG A 81 -19.07 -0.47 -0.55
C ARG A 81 -19.66 -1.39 -1.61
N ARG A 82 -18.89 -1.73 -2.65
CA ARG A 82 -19.33 -2.66 -3.69
C ARG A 82 -19.51 -4.08 -3.14
N PHE A 83 -18.60 -4.54 -2.29
CA PHE A 83 -18.73 -5.84 -1.63
C PHE A 83 -19.93 -5.88 -0.69
N GLY A 84 -20.14 -4.86 0.15
CA GLY A 84 -21.33 -4.80 1.01
C GLY A 84 -22.64 -4.81 0.21
N SER A 85 -22.68 -4.14 -0.94
CA SER A 85 -23.83 -4.21 -1.85
C SER A 85 -24.05 -5.61 -2.42
N LEU A 86 -22.98 -6.29 -2.84
CA LEU A 86 -23.04 -7.67 -3.35
C LEU A 86 -23.50 -8.65 -2.27
N GLU A 87 -23.01 -8.52 -1.04
CA GLU A 87 -23.45 -9.33 0.10
C GLU A 87 -24.96 -9.18 0.33
N GLY A 88 -25.48 -7.94 0.30
CA GLY A 88 -26.91 -7.67 0.42
C GLY A 88 -27.74 -8.27 -0.72
N GLN A 89 -27.24 -8.19 -1.96
CA GLN A 89 -27.89 -8.81 -3.12
C GLN A 89 -27.92 -10.34 -3.01
N VAL A 90 -26.81 -10.96 -2.60
CA VAL A 90 -26.72 -12.42 -2.39
C VAL A 90 -27.67 -12.86 -1.28
N GLY A 91 -27.71 -12.15 -0.15
CA GLY A 91 -28.65 -12.45 0.94
C GLY A 91 -30.12 -12.32 0.50
N THR A 92 -30.44 -11.32 -0.32
CA THR A 92 -31.79 -11.17 -0.89
C THR A 92 -32.15 -12.31 -1.84
N LEU A 93 -31.18 -12.74 -2.66
CA LEU A 93 -31.35 -13.86 -3.58
C LEU A 93 -31.60 -15.16 -2.84
N ASP A 94 -30.85 -15.43 -1.77
CA ASP A 94 -30.98 -16.61 -0.91
C ASP A 94 -32.41 -16.73 -0.35
N VAL A 95 -32.90 -15.67 0.32
CA VAL A 95 -34.28 -15.59 0.83
C VAL A 95 -35.32 -15.77 -0.26
N THR A 96 -35.08 -15.20 -1.45
CA THR A 96 -36.00 -15.30 -2.58
C THR A 96 -36.07 -16.73 -3.14
N ILE A 97 -34.93 -17.42 -3.20
CA ILE A 97 -34.84 -18.82 -3.65
C ILE A 97 -35.57 -19.71 -2.66
N ASP A 98 -35.31 -19.58 -1.35
CA ASP A 98 -36.00 -20.34 -0.31
C ASP A 98 -37.52 -20.17 -0.39
N ALA A 99 -37.99 -18.93 -0.54
CA ALA A 99 -39.41 -18.64 -0.68
C ALA A 99 -40.01 -19.28 -1.95
N LYS A 100 -39.27 -19.31 -3.07
CA LYS A 100 -39.71 -19.95 -4.30
C LYS A 100 -39.72 -21.48 -4.18
N VAL A 101 -38.71 -22.07 -3.56
CA VAL A 101 -38.63 -23.51 -3.30
C VAL A 101 -39.81 -23.94 -2.43
N ALA A 102 -40.06 -23.27 -1.31
CA ALA A 102 -41.18 -23.57 -0.43
C ALA A 102 -42.55 -23.48 -1.15
N ARG A 103 -42.74 -22.48 -2.03
CA ARG A 103 -43.95 -22.36 -2.85
C ARG A 103 -44.09 -23.52 -3.85
N LEU A 104 -42.99 -23.92 -4.50
CA LEU A 104 -42.99 -25.06 -5.42
C LEU A 104 -43.32 -26.36 -4.70
N GLU A 105 -42.71 -26.60 -3.54
CA GLU A 105 -43.00 -27.77 -2.69
C GLU A 105 -44.49 -27.83 -2.31
N ALA A 106 -45.06 -26.70 -1.86
CA ALA A 106 -46.48 -26.62 -1.53
C ALA A 106 -47.39 -26.88 -2.75
N SER A 107 -47.04 -26.31 -3.91
CA SER A 107 -47.79 -26.53 -5.16
C SER A 107 -47.73 -28.00 -5.60
N ILE A 108 -46.56 -28.64 -5.48
CA ILE A 108 -46.37 -30.05 -5.81
C ILE A 108 -47.19 -30.93 -4.86
N ALA A 109 -47.17 -30.64 -3.56
CA ALA A 109 -47.96 -31.37 -2.58
C ALA A 109 -49.47 -31.27 -2.87
N ASN A 110 -49.97 -30.06 -3.18
CA ASN A 110 -51.36 -29.87 -3.56
C ASN A 110 -51.72 -30.62 -4.85
N ALA A 111 -50.88 -30.52 -5.89
CA ALA A 111 -51.09 -31.23 -7.16
C ALA A 111 -51.14 -32.76 -6.95
N LYS A 112 -50.25 -33.29 -6.10
CA LYS A 112 -50.23 -34.71 -5.72
C LYS A 112 -51.53 -35.13 -5.02
N THR A 113 -52.02 -34.34 -4.06
CA THR A 113 -53.30 -34.60 -3.39
C THR A 113 -54.45 -34.62 -4.40
N GLN A 114 -54.54 -33.61 -5.28
CA GLN A 114 -55.59 -33.57 -6.30
C GLN A 114 -55.54 -34.79 -7.22
N MET A 115 -54.35 -35.18 -7.68
CA MET A 115 -54.18 -36.36 -8.53
C MET A 115 -54.67 -37.64 -7.85
N VAL A 116 -54.36 -37.84 -6.56
CA VAL A 116 -54.83 -39.01 -5.78
C VAL A 116 -56.35 -39.00 -5.64
N LEU A 117 -56.97 -37.84 -5.41
CA LEU A 117 -58.42 -37.72 -5.33
C LEU A 117 -59.09 -38.03 -6.68
N TYR A 118 -58.55 -37.52 -7.79
CA TYR A 118 -59.07 -37.80 -9.14
C TYR A 118 -58.96 -39.29 -9.48
N THR A 119 -57.81 -39.93 -9.26
CA THR A 119 -57.64 -41.35 -9.57
C THR A 119 -58.50 -42.23 -8.66
N GLY A 120 -58.58 -41.92 -7.37
CA GLY A 120 -59.47 -42.60 -6.43
C GLY A 120 -60.94 -42.48 -6.82
N GLY A 121 -61.38 -41.29 -7.25
CA GLY A 121 -62.73 -41.04 -7.75
C GLY A 121 -63.05 -41.87 -9.01
N ILE A 122 -62.11 -41.95 -9.96
CA ILE A 122 -62.24 -42.79 -11.16
C ILE A 122 -62.38 -44.27 -10.77
N VAL A 123 -61.49 -44.79 -9.90
CA VAL A 123 -61.53 -46.19 -9.46
C VAL A 123 -62.85 -46.52 -8.76
N ALA A 124 -63.32 -45.65 -7.86
CA ALA A 124 -64.60 -45.82 -7.18
C ALA A 124 -65.78 -45.79 -8.16
N GLY A 125 -65.76 -44.88 -9.14
CA GLY A 125 -66.79 -44.79 -10.19
C GLY A 125 -66.84 -46.04 -11.06
N VAL A 126 -65.69 -46.55 -11.51
CA VAL A 126 -65.59 -47.81 -12.28
C VAL A 126 -66.16 -48.98 -11.47
N ALA A 127 -65.76 -49.11 -10.19
CA ALA A 127 -66.26 -50.17 -9.31
C ALA A 127 -67.78 -50.10 -9.10
N ALA A 128 -68.36 -48.89 -8.99
CA ALA A 128 -69.80 -48.70 -8.88
C ALA A 128 -70.55 -49.12 -10.15
N ILE A 129 -70.03 -48.77 -11.34
CA ILE A 129 -70.59 -49.18 -12.63
C ILE A 129 -70.57 -50.71 -12.77
N SER A 130 -69.44 -51.36 -12.42
CA SER A 130 -69.34 -52.82 -12.48
C SER A 130 -70.39 -53.54 -11.63
N LYS A 131 -70.80 -52.97 -10.49
CA LYS A 131 -71.86 -53.55 -9.63
C LYS A 131 -73.29 -53.41 -10.20
N LEU A 132 -73.52 -52.48 -11.13
CA LEU A 132 -74.84 -52.28 -11.75
C LEU A 132 -75.11 -53.24 -12.92
N PHE A 133 -74.05 -53.76 -13.55
CA PHE A 133 -74.12 -54.57 -14.77
C PHE A 133 -73.57 -56.00 -14.62
N GLY A 134 -73.16 -56.38 -13.41
CA GLY A 134 -72.64 -57.72 -13.08
C GLY A 134 -73.56 -58.52 -12.17
#